data_AF-M0ZHL8-F1
#
_entry.id   AF-M0ZHL8-F1
#
_cell.length_a   1.000
_cell.length_b   1.000
_cell.length_c   1.000
_cell.angle_alpha   90.00
_cell.angle_beta   90.00
_cell.angle_gamma   90.00
#
_symmetry.space_group_name_H-M   'P 1'
#
loop_
_entity.id
_entity.type
_entity.pdbx_description
1 polymer ?
#
loop_
_entity_poly.entity_id
_entity_poly.type
_entity_poly.pdbx_seq_one_letter_code
_entity_poly.pdbx_strand_id
1 'polypeptide(L)'
;MDINRAVDFIHRNASCGLTTYVHCKAGRGRSTTVVLCYLVEYKHMTPAAALEFVRSRRPRVLLAPSQWKAVQGFKQQRMASSPLSSDAVLITKADLEGYHSSSDDSRGKELALVPRIARTQPMIARLSCLFASLKVSSSYGPITRQLTEARAC
;
A
#
# COMPACT_ATOMS: atom_id res chain seq x y z
N MET A 1 7.26 6.25 14.34
CA MET A 1 6.24 5.30 13.82
C MET A 1 6.17 5.53 12.32
N ASP A 2 6.22 4.47 11.54
CA ASP A 2 6.08 4.56 10.09
C ASP A 2 4.58 4.64 9.71
N ILE A 3 4.14 5.83 9.27
CA ILE A 3 2.73 6.09 8.93
C ILE A 3 2.35 5.37 7.63
N ASN A 4 3.25 5.32 6.64
CA ASN A 4 2.99 4.69 5.35
C ASN A 4 2.70 3.22 5.52
N ARG A 5 3.59 2.51 6.23
CA ARG A 5 3.41 1.08 6.52
C ARG A 5 2.10 0.79 7.27
N ALA A 6 1.71 1.66 8.20
CA ALA A 6 0.48 1.50 8.97
C ALA A 6 -0.77 1.73 8.10
N VAL A 7 -0.76 2.76 7.25
CA VAL A 7 -1.84 3.07 6.31
C VAL A 7 -2.03 1.93 5.30
N ASP A 8 -0.94 1.37 4.77
CA ASP A 8 -1.00 0.24 3.84
C ASP A 8 -1.41 -1.07 4.53
N PHE A 9 -1.06 -1.26 5.79
CA PHE A 9 -1.58 -2.37 6.59
C PHE A 9 -3.10 -2.30 6.75
N ILE A 10 -3.64 -1.13 7.10
CA ILE A 10 -5.09 -0.92 7.22
C ILE A 10 -5.77 -1.17 5.87
N HIS A 11 -5.20 -0.66 4.78
CA HIS A 11 -5.77 -0.83 3.44
C HIS A 11 -5.81 -2.29 3.01
N ARG A 12 -4.71 -3.04 3.16
CA ARG A 12 -4.67 -4.47 2.82
C ARG A 12 -5.73 -5.26 3.58
N ASN A 13 -5.89 -5.02 4.88
CA ASN A 13 -6.92 -5.70 5.67
C ASN A 13 -8.33 -5.34 5.19
N ALA A 14 -8.60 -4.05 4.98
CA ALA A 14 -9.90 -3.58 4.52
C ALA A 14 -10.28 -4.17 3.13
N SER A 15 -9.32 -4.28 2.21
CA SER A 15 -9.52 -4.88 0.88
C SER A 15 -9.82 -6.37 0.94
N CYS A 16 -9.44 -7.06 2.02
CA CYS A 16 -9.81 -8.45 2.30
C CYS A 16 -11.10 -8.58 3.13
N GLY A 17 -11.83 -7.48 3.38
CA GLY A 17 -13.03 -7.48 4.22
C GLY A 17 -12.77 -7.61 5.72
N LEU A 18 -11.52 -7.42 6.17
CA LEU A 18 -11.12 -7.50 7.57
C LEU A 18 -11.14 -6.13 8.24
N THR A 19 -11.42 -6.11 9.55
CA THR A 19 -11.38 -4.89 10.38
C THR A 19 -10.05 -4.75 11.09
N THR A 20 -9.49 -3.53 11.10
CA THR A 20 -8.27 -3.23 11.87
C THR A 20 -8.59 -2.32 13.05
N TYR A 21 -8.28 -2.78 14.27
CA TYR A 21 -8.37 -1.95 15.46
C TYR A 21 -7.09 -1.11 15.63
N VAL A 22 -7.23 0.21 15.53
CA VAL A 22 -6.12 1.15 15.67
C VAL A 22 -6.23 1.91 16.98
N HIS A 23 -5.25 1.75 17.86
CA HIS A 23 -5.24 2.42 19.16
C HIS A 23 -3.87 3.01 19.50
N CYS A 24 -3.88 4.00 20.39
CA CYS A 24 -2.71 4.45 21.13
C CYS A 24 -3.08 4.51 22.61
N LYS A 25 -2.19 4.97 23.49
CA LYS A 25 -2.46 4.94 24.94
C LYS A 25 -3.77 5.64 25.34
N ALA A 26 -4.03 6.83 24.81
CA ALA A 26 -5.22 7.63 25.13
C ALA A 26 -6.24 7.71 23.97
N GLY A 27 -5.94 7.13 22.80
CA GLY A 27 -6.82 7.19 21.63
C GLY A 27 -7.03 8.58 21.01
N ARG A 28 -6.25 9.60 21.39
CA ARG A 28 -6.46 11.00 20.98
C ARG A 28 -5.59 11.49 19.82
N GLY A 29 -4.31 11.13 19.83
CA GLY A 29 -3.29 11.67 18.92
C GLY A 29 -2.74 10.66 17.92
N ARG A 30 -1.71 9.88 18.32
CA ARG A 30 -0.92 9.01 17.42
C ARG A 30 -1.77 8.08 16.55
N SER A 31 -2.71 7.36 17.17
CA SER A 31 -3.62 6.46 16.44
C SER A 31 -4.52 7.22 15.48
N THR A 32 -5.01 8.39 15.91
CA THR A 32 -5.86 9.25 15.09
C THR A 32 -5.11 9.76 13.86
N THR A 33 -3.84 10.15 14.01
CA THR A 33 -2.99 10.58 12.89
C THR A 33 -2.97 9.53 11.77
N VAL A 34 -2.77 8.26 12.12
CA VAL A 34 -2.77 7.15 11.14
C VAL A 34 -4.13 6.99 10.46
N VAL A 35 -5.23 7.05 11.23
CA VAL A 35 -6.59 6.96 10.69
C VAL A 35 -6.87 8.11 9.72
N LEU A 36 -6.43 9.33 10.04
CA LEU A 36 -6.61 10.48 9.17
C LEU A 36 -5.82 10.34 7.86
N CYS A 37 -4.55 9.93 7.94
CA CYS A 37 -3.74 9.65 6.75
C CYS A 37 -4.38 8.57 5.86
N TYR A 38 -4.98 7.53 6.46
CA TYR A 38 -5.72 6.51 5.72
C TYR A 38 -6.95 7.08 5.00
N LEU A 39 -7.75 7.90 5.68
CA LEU A 39 -8.94 8.53 5.07
C LEU A 39 -8.56 9.49 3.93
N VAL A 40 -7.46 10.24 4.09
CA VAL A 40 -6.95 11.12 3.05
C VAL A 40 -6.52 10.33 1.82
N GLU A 41 -5.75 9.25 2.02
CA GLU A 41 -5.18 8.48 0.92
C GLU A 41 -6.22 7.62 0.19
N TYR A 42 -6.94 6.78 0.94
CA TYR A 42 -7.77 5.71 0.37
C TYR A 42 -9.27 6.03 0.38
N LYS A 43 -9.70 7.08 1.08
CA LYS A 43 -11.08 7.60 1.02
C LYS A 43 -11.16 8.98 0.37
N HIS A 44 -10.04 9.50 -0.13
CA HIS A 44 -9.93 10.76 -0.87
C HIS A 44 -10.55 11.96 -0.13
N MET A 45 -10.53 11.94 1.20
CA MET A 45 -10.97 13.07 2.01
C MET A 45 -9.89 14.15 2.07
N THR A 46 -10.29 15.42 2.20
CA THR A 46 -9.34 16.46 2.60
C THR A 46 -8.93 16.24 4.06
N PRO A 47 -7.73 16.68 4.50
CA PRO A 47 -7.33 16.58 5.91
C PRO A 47 -8.37 17.13 6.88
N ALA A 48 -8.99 18.28 6.54
CA ALA A 48 -10.02 18.92 7.36
C ALA A 48 -11.28 18.06 7.44
N ALA A 49 -11.79 17.57 6.30
CA ALA A 49 -12.96 16.71 6.26
C ALA A 49 -12.72 15.38 7.00
N ALA A 50 -11.53 14.80 6.88
CA ALA A 50 -11.15 13.60 7.63
C ALA A 50 -11.15 13.86 9.15
N LEU A 51 -10.64 15.01 9.58
CA LEU A 51 -10.60 15.38 11.00
C LEU A 51 -12.01 15.57 11.57
N GLU A 52 -12.87 16.27 10.84
CA GLU A 52 -14.27 16.47 11.21
C GLU A 52 -15.04 15.13 11.24
N PHE A 53 -14.82 14.29 10.23
CA PHE A 53 -15.34 12.94 10.19
C PHE A 53 -14.93 12.15 11.43
N VAL A 54 -13.67 12.16 11.83
CA VAL A 54 -13.23 11.42 13.02
C VAL A 54 -13.79 12.05 14.30
N ARG A 55 -13.83 13.38 14.40
CA ARG A 55 -14.35 14.09 15.59
C ARG A 55 -15.84 13.84 15.83
N SER A 56 -16.65 13.74 14.78
CA SER A 56 -18.08 13.40 14.92
C SER A 56 -18.31 12.00 15.51
N ARG A 57 -17.35 11.06 15.40
CA ARG A 57 -17.41 9.74 16.08
C ARG A 57 -16.63 9.72 17.39
N ARG A 58 -15.57 10.52 17.50
CA ARG A 58 -14.66 10.57 18.66
C ARG A 58 -14.36 12.02 19.03
N PRO A 59 -15.25 12.70 19.78
CA PRO A 59 -15.11 14.12 20.10
C PRO A 59 -13.84 14.48 20.87
N ARG A 60 -13.26 13.52 21.60
CA ARG A 60 -12.04 13.70 22.43
C ARG A 60 -10.75 13.84 21.63
N VAL A 61 -10.79 13.68 20.30
CA VAL A 61 -9.60 13.73 19.44
C VAL A 61 -8.94 15.10 19.49
N LEU A 62 -7.65 15.10 19.80
CA LEU A 62 -6.81 16.28 19.84
C LEU A 62 -5.43 15.91 19.29
N LEU A 63 -5.05 16.57 18.19
CA LEU A 63 -3.74 16.40 17.55
C LEU A 63 -2.80 17.50 18.04
N ALA A 64 -1.55 17.13 18.30
CA ALA A 64 -0.47 18.10 18.42
C ALA A 64 -0.21 18.77 17.05
N PRO A 65 0.31 20.01 17.00
CA PRO A 65 0.59 20.70 15.73
C PRO A 65 1.46 19.89 14.75
N SER A 66 2.47 19.18 15.27
CA SER A 66 3.34 18.31 14.46
C SER A 66 2.59 17.15 13.82
N GLN A 67 1.61 16.58 14.52
CA GLN A 67 0.76 15.50 14.01
C GLN A 67 -0.18 16.03 12.94
N TRP A 68 -0.77 17.22 13.14
CA TRP A 68 -1.62 17.84 12.14
C TRP A 68 -0.85 18.17 10.86
N LYS A 69 0.37 18.73 10.99
CA LYS A 69 1.27 18.98 9.85
C LYS A 69 1.59 17.70 9.08
N ALA A 70 1.79 16.58 9.78
CA ALA A 70 2.00 15.28 9.14
C ALA A 70 0.78 14.83 8.32
N VAL A 71 -0.45 15.03 8.81
CA VAL A 71 -1.67 14.71 8.05
C VAL A 71 -1.79 15.60 6.81
N GLN A 72 -1.53 16.90 6.93
CA GLN A 72 -1.61 17.84 5.81
C GLN A 72 -0.59 17.53 4.71
N GLY A 73 0.64 17.17 5.09
CA GLY A 73 1.73 16.86 4.15
C GLY A 73 1.75 15.41 3.66
N PHE A 74 0.87 14.53 4.14
CA PHE A 74 0.99 13.08 3.95
C PHE A 74 1.07 12.66 2.48
N LYS A 75 0.16 13.17 1.65
CA LYS A 75 0.07 12.80 0.24
C LYS A 75 1.33 13.22 -0.54
N GLN A 76 1.83 14.43 -0.28
CA GLN A 76 3.06 14.94 -0.89
C GLN A 76 4.29 14.11 -0.47
N GLN A 77 4.36 13.75 0.82
CA GLN A 77 5.44 12.92 1.36
C GLN A 77 5.40 11.50 0.76
N ARG A 78 4.21 10.92 0.58
CA ARG A 78 4.04 9.62 -0.10
C ARG A 78 4.54 9.65 -1.53
N MET A 79 4.18 10.69 -2.29
CA MET A 79 4.64 10.85 -3.68
C MET A 79 6.16 11.00 -3.77
N ALA A 80 6.75 11.80 -2.88
CA ALA A 80 8.22 11.96 -2.82
C ALA A 80 8.96 10.69 -2.34
N SER A 81 8.29 9.85 -1.53
CA SER A 81 8.84 8.58 -1.04
C SER A 81 8.55 7.39 -1.95
N SER A 82 7.68 7.53 -2.95
CA SER A 82 7.62 6.55 -4.02
C SER A 82 9.01 6.56 -4.65
N PRO A 83 9.67 5.40 -4.80
CA PRO A 83 10.92 5.36 -5.52
C PRO A 83 10.56 5.77 -6.95
N LEU A 84 10.71 7.06 -7.27
CA LEU A 84 11.12 7.47 -8.58
C LEU A 84 12.32 6.58 -8.83
N SER A 85 12.11 5.56 -9.67
CA SER A 85 13.02 4.43 -9.85
C SER A 85 14.45 4.95 -9.66
N SER A 86 15.09 4.60 -8.54
CA SER A 86 16.43 5.12 -8.22
C SER A 86 17.46 4.70 -9.27
N ASP A 87 17.02 3.88 -10.21
CA ASP A 87 17.74 3.33 -11.35
C ASP A 87 17.32 4.00 -12.69
N ALA A 88 16.49 5.04 -12.65
CA ALA A 88 16.16 5.85 -13.83
C ALA A 88 17.34 6.76 -14.16
N VAL A 89 18.26 6.27 -14.98
CA VAL A 89 19.29 7.09 -15.61
C VAL A 89 18.62 8.01 -16.62
N LEU A 90 18.68 9.32 -16.38
CA LEU A 90 18.20 10.33 -17.31
C LEU A 90 19.15 10.39 -18.50
N ILE A 91 18.79 9.72 -19.60
CA ILE A 91 19.53 9.82 -20.87
C ILE A 91 19.27 11.21 -21.47
N THR A 92 20.30 12.04 -21.52
CA THR A 92 20.26 13.39 -22.10
C THR A 92 20.56 13.35 -23.60
N LYS A 93 20.36 14.48 -24.30
CA LYS A 93 20.69 14.60 -25.73
C LYS A 93 22.17 14.35 -26.02
N ALA A 94 23.04 14.79 -25.10
CA ALA A 94 24.47 14.54 -25.18
C ALA A 94 24.82 13.03 -25.11
N ASP A 95 24.04 12.24 -24.37
CA ASP A 95 24.24 10.78 -24.28
C ASP A 95 23.83 10.04 -25.59
N LEU A 96 23.06 10.69 -26.47
CA LEU A 96 22.69 10.19 -27.79
C LEU A 96 23.61 10.69 -28.92
N GLU A 97 24.44 11.70 -28.67
CA GLU A 97 25.35 12.27 -29.65
C GLU A 97 26.48 11.26 -29.94
N GLY A 98 26.40 10.59 -31.09
CA GLY A 98 27.37 9.56 -31.50
C GLY A 98 26.73 8.22 -31.89
N TYR A 99 25.47 7.99 -31.51
CA TYR A 99 24.68 6.85 -32.01
C TYR A 99 23.99 7.22 -33.33
N HIS A 100 24.78 7.51 -34.36
CA HIS A 100 24.23 7.65 -35.72
C HIS A 100 24.17 6.26 -36.36
N SER A 101 23.04 5.57 -36.25
CA SER A 101 22.78 4.40 -37.11
C SER A 101 22.63 4.92 -38.54
N SER A 102 23.63 4.69 -39.38
CA SER A 102 23.54 4.95 -40.81
C SER A 102 22.62 3.92 -41.46
N SER A 103 21.32 4.19 -41.47
CA SER A 103 20.37 3.49 -42.34
C SER A 103 19.19 4.44 -42.60
N ASP A 104 19.24 5.10 -43.75
CA ASP A 104 18.09 5.72 -44.39
C ASP A 104 16.96 4.69 -44.54
N ASP A 105 15.76 4.97 -44.00
CA ASP A 105 14.56 5.16 -44.83
C ASP A 105 13.39 5.70 -43.97
N SER A 106 12.56 6.52 -44.61
CA SER A 106 11.55 7.40 -44.02
C SER A 106 10.18 6.73 -43.86
N ARG A 107 9.64 6.59 -42.63
CA ARG A 107 8.22 6.85 -42.28
C ARG A 107 7.89 6.63 -40.79
N GLY A 108 7.28 7.64 -40.17
CA GLY A 108 6.34 7.50 -39.05
C GLY A 108 6.91 7.01 -37.71
N LYS A 109 7.36 7.95 -36.86
CA LYS A 109 7.68 7.68 -35.45
C LYS A 109 6.43 7.77 -34.58
N GLU A 110 5.73 6.65 -34.46
CA GLU A 110 4.80 6.38 -33.36
C GLU A 110 5.62 5.92 -32.15
N LEU A 111 5.44 6.58 -31.01
CA LEU A 111 6.12 6.27 -29.75
C LEU A 111 5.57 4.96 -29.18
N ALA A 112 6.17 3.83 -29.54
CA ALA A 112 5.85 2.55 -28.93
C ALA A 112 6.50 2.46 -27.54
N LEU A 113 5.69 2.51 -26.49
CA LEU A 113 6.09 2.10 -25.14
C LEU A 113 6.28 0.57 -25.16
N VAL A 114 7.52 0.08 -25.18
CA VAL A 114 7.80 -1.36 -25.10
C VAL A 114 8.01 -1.72 -23.63
N PRO A 115 7.13 -2.52 -23.00
CA PRO A 115 7.42 -3.11 -21.70
C PRO A 115 8.54 -4.13 -21.88
N ARG A 116 9.67 -3.95 -21.20
CA ARG A 116 10.68 -5.00 -21.10
C ARG A 116 10.13 -6.12 -20.22
N ILE A 117 9.68 -7.20 -20.85
CA ILE A 117 9.37 -8.46 -20.17
C ILE A 117 10.69 -9.00 -19.64
N ALA A 118 10.92 -8.87 -18.33
CA ALA A 118 11.95 -9.61 -17.64
C ALA A 118 11.62 -11.10 -17.76
N ARG A 119 12.43 -11.84 -18.55
CA ARG A 119 12.38 -13.29 -18.57
C ARG A 119 12.92 -13.83 -17.25
N THR A 120 12.07 -13.97 -16.25
CA THR A 120 12.39 -14.85 -15.11
C THR A 120 12.25 -16.29 -15.61
N GLN A 121 13.38 -16.96 -15.85
CA GLN A 121 13.35 -18.41 -16.01
C GLN A 121 12.89 -19.05 -14.71
N PRO A 122 11.88 -19.95 -14.72
CA PRO A 122 11.59 -20.78 -13.57
C PRO A 122 12.61 -21.90 -13.53
N MET A 123 13.56 -21.85 -12.60
CA MET A 123 14.29 -23.06 -12.21
C MET A 123 13.31 -23.97 -11.45
N ILE A 124 12.75 -24.96 -12.13
CA ILE A 124 12.04 -26.07 -11.47
C ILE A 124 13.07 -26.85 -10.68
N ALA A 125 13.06 -26.69 -9.35
CA ALA A 125 13.70 -27.64 -8.47
C ALA A 125 12.89 -28.95 -8.55
N ARG A 126 13.51 -30.00 -9.09
CA ARG A 126 12.95 -31.35 -9.14
C ARG A 126 12.78 -31.86 -7.70
N LEU A 127 11.56 -31.77 -7.17
CA LEU A 127 11.17 -32.49 -5.95
C LEU A 127 10.97 -33.96 -6.32
N SER A 128 12.02 -34.76 -6.12
CA SER A 128 11.91 -36.21 -6.15
C SER A 128 11.05 -36.69 -4.98
N CYS A 129 9.84 -37.11 -5.33
CA CYS A 129 9.01 -38.14 -4.70
C CYS A 129 9.67 -38.94 -3.56
N LEU A 130 9.12 -38.79 -2.36
CA LEU A 130 8.83 -39.93 -1.49
C LEU A 130 7.42 -39.75 -0.91
N PHE A 131 6.50 -40.57 -1.41
CA PHE A 131 5.17 -40.79 -0.87
C PHE A 131 5.27 -41.37 0.54
N ALA A 132 4.52 -40.80 1.48
CA ALA A 132 4.04 -41.52 2.65
C ALA A 132 2.65 -40.97 3.05
N SER A 133 1.64 -41.60 2.43
CA SER A 133 0.34 -41.97 3.01
C SER A 133 -0.57 -40.89 3.60
N LEU A 134 -1.56 -40.54 2.77
CA LEU A 134 -2.93 -40.21 3.16
C LEU A 134 -3.42 -41.03 4.37
N LYS A 135 -4.04 -40.35 5.34
CA LYS A 135 -5.20 -40.92 6.04
C LYS A 135 -6.26 -39.84 6.27
N VAL A 136 -7.30 -39.93 5.45
CA VAL A 136 -8.57 -39.20 5.57
C VAL A 136 -9.34 -39.78 6.75
N SER A 137 -9.87 -38.90 7.59
CA SER A 137 -10.98 -39.19 8.49
C SER A 137 -11.98 -38.05 8.38
N SER A 138 -13.10 -38.35 7.73
CA SER A 138 -14.30 -37.51 7.64
C SER A 138 -14.97 -37.44 9.00
N SER A 139 -15.33 -36.25 9.46
CA SER A 139 -16.42 -36.09 10.43
C SER A 139 -17.09 -34.74 10.24
N TYR A 140 -18.36 -34.79 9.89
CA TYR A 140 -19.28 -33.67 9.78
C TYR A 140 -19.72 -33.21 11.18
N GLY A 141 -19.73 -31.90 11.42
CA GLY A 141 -20.36 -31.30 12.59
C GLY A 141 -20.57 -29.79 12.39
N PRO A 142 -21.77 -29.23 12.65
CA PRO A 142 -22.02 -27.81 12.51
C PRO A 142 -21.53 -27.05 13.75
N ILE A 143 -20.58 -26.13 13.59
CA ILE A 143 -20.15 -25.24 14.68
C ILE A 143 -20.92 -23.93 14.59
N THR A 144 -21.78 -23.73 15.59
CA THR A 144 -22.52 -22.50 15.89
C THR A 144 -21.55 -21.32 16.08
N ARG A 145 -21.79 -20.24 15.32
CA ARG A 145 -21.12 -18.95 15.49
C ARG A 145 -21.67 -18.25 16.74
N GLN A 146 -20.83 -18.06 17.75
CA GLN A 146 -21.08 -17.07 18.80
C GLN A 146 -19.85 -16.17 18.88
N LEU A 147 -20.02 -14.92 18.46
CA LEU A 147 -18.97 -13.91 18.42
C LEU A 147 -19.30 -12.89 19.50
N THR A 148 -18.62 -12.99 20.64
CA THR A 148 -18.81 -12.07 21.76
C THR A 148 -18.12 -10.75 21.46
N GLU A 149 -18.92 -9.67 21.45
CA GLU A 149 -18.52 -8.29 21.24
C GLU A 149 -17.61 -7.80 22.37
N ALA A 150 -16.35 -7.48 22.06
CA ALA A 150 -15.44 -6.83 22.99
C ALA A 150 -15.64 -5.31 22.91
N ARG A 151 -16.25 -4.73 23.95
CA ARG A 151 -16.32 -3.27 24.14
C ARG A 151 -14.95 -2.73 24.57
N ALA A 152 -14.45 -1.73 23.86
CA ALA A 152 -13.26 -0.96 24.25
C ALA A 152 -13.69 0.40 24.82
N CYS A 153 -13.14 0.76 25.99
CA CYS A 153 -13.39 1.98 26.76
C CYS A 153 -12.81 3.27 26.13
#